data_AF-A0A0A2VUD1-F1
#
_entry.id   AF-A0A0A2VUD1-F1
#
_cell.length_a   1.000
_cell.length_b   1.000
_cell.length_c   1.000
_cell.angle_alpha   90.00
_cell.angle_beta   90.00
_cell.angle_gamma   90.00
#
_symmetry.space_group_name_H-M   'P 1'
#
loop_
_entity.id
_entity.type
_entity.pdbx_description
1 polymer ?
#
loop_
_entity_poly.entity_id
_entity_poly.type
_entity_poly.pdbx_seq_one_letter_code
_entity_poly.pdbx_strand_id
1 'polypeptide(L)'
;MTRQKHAPLEGVVAWKVTLDTGEGQPRRRYSFKLLWQDRQRWYTPQGFQKTPPARLEQFAFDTPDDGPDWVQDQVFYQIFPDRFARGSNRQPGQDNVYFHHAAGREIVRREWDEPLTGEAGGSTFYGGDLDGISEKLPYLKKLGVTALYLNPVFTAPSVHKYDTQDYRQVDEQFGGHEAYAGRRL
;
A
#
# COMPACT_ATOMS: atom_id res chain seq x y z
N MET A 1 -31.50 14.82 -18.61
CA MET A 1 -30.42 14.69 -19.63
C MET A 1 -30.64 15.75 -20.69
N THR A 2 -29.60 16.49 -21.08
CA THR A 2 -29.67 17.63 -22.01
C THR A 2 -28.62 17.49 -23.11
N ARG A 3 -29.03 17.73 -24.37
CA ARG A 3 -28.10 17.81 -25.49
C ARG A 3 -27.26 19.09 -25.35
N GLN A 4 -25.96 18.98 -25.53
CA GLN A 4 -25.04 20.12 -25.47
C GLN A 4 -25.11 20.93 -26.77
N LYS A 5 -25.08 22.26 -26.66
CA LYS A 5 -25.12 23.18 -27.81
C LYS A 5 -23.83 23.13 -28.64
N HIS A 6 -22.69 22.97 -27.98
CA HIS A 6 -21.38 22.85 -28.61
C HIS A 6 -20.87 21.43 -28.41
N ALA A 7 -20.49 20.79 -29.52
CA ALA A 7 -19.83 19.50 -29.48
C ALA A 7 -18.34 19.68 -29.17
N PRO A 8 -17.71 18.74 -28.44
CA PRO A 8 -16.28 18.82 -28.16
C PRO A 8 -15.41 18.55 -29.40
N LEU A 9 -15.97 17.88 -30.41
CA LEU A 9 -15.29 17.51 -31.65
C LEU A 9 -16.27 17.60 -32.82
N GLU A 10 -15.75 17.85 -34.02
CA GLU A 10 -16.53 17.81 -35.25
C GLU A 10 -17.13 16.40 -35.47
N GLY A 11 -18.37 16.34 -35.92
CA GLY A 11 -19.09 15.07 -36.12
C GLY A 11 -19.59 14.39 -34.83
N VAL A 12 -19.35 14.96 -33.64
CA VAL A 12 -19.79 14.38 -32.36
C VAL A 12 -21.05 15.09 -31.85
N VAL A 13 -21.98 14.34 -31.25
CA VAL A 13 -23.10 14.90 -30.49
C VAL A 13 -22.91 14.58 -29.01
N ALA A 14 -22.82 15.62 -28.18
CA ALA A 14 -22.66 15.47 -26.75
C ALA A 14 -24.00 15.59 -26.00
N TRP A 15 -24.18 14.74 -25.00
CA TRP A 15 -25.29 14.78 -24.05
C TRP A 15 -24.73 14.82 -22.62
N LYS A 16 -25.40 15.54 -21.73
CA LYS A 16 -25.04 15.63 -20.32
C LYS A 16 -26.22 15.23 -19.44
N VAL A 17 -25.92 14.52 -18.36
CA VAL A 17 -26.85 14.26 -17.26
C VAL A 17 -26.12 14.53 -15.95
N THR A 18 -26.82 15.11 -15.00
CA THR A 18 -26.32 15.29 -13.63
C THR A 18 -27.01 14.26 -12.76
N LEU A 19 -26.22 13.48 -12.02
CA LEU A 19 -26.71 12.58 -10.99
C LEU A 19 -26.49 13.29 -9.64
N ASP A 20 -27.57 13.55 -8.90
CA ASP A 20 -27.49 14.23 -7.60
C ASP A 20 -26.93 13.29 -6.54
N THR A 21 -25.72 13.53 -6.04
CA THR A 21 -25.05 12.65 -5.06
C THR A 21 -25.59 12.75 -3.63
N GLY A 22 -26.47 13.71 -3.31
CA GLY A 22 -26.99 13.94 -1.95
C GLY A 22 -28.10 12.99 -1.51
N GLU A 23 -28.84 12.36 -2.44
CA GLU A 23 -29.99 11.51 -2.11
C GLU A 23 -29.87 10.08 -2.65
N GLY A 24 -30.04 9.06 -1.79
CA GLY A 24 -30.09 7.65 -2.20
C GLY A 24 -28.92 6.82 -1.67
N GLN A 25 -28.55 5.75 -2.40
CA GLN A 25 -27.47 4.85 -1.96
C GLN A 25 -26.08 5.47 -2.22
N PRO A 26 -25.09 5.24 -1.32
CA PRO A 26 -23.70 5.69 -1.50
C PRO A 26 -23.07 5.21 -2.81
N ARG A 27 -23.35 3.97 -3.20
CA ARG A 27 -22.96 3.40 -4.49
C ARG A 27 -24.12 3.47 -5.47
N ARG A 28 -23.89 4.10 -6.62
CA ARG A 28 -24.88 4.22 -7.69
C ARG A 28 -24.38 3.58 -8.95
N ARG A 29 -25.29 2.89 -9.63
CA ARG A 29 -24.97 2.17 -10.86
C ARG A 29 -25.79 2.69 -12.01
N TYR A 30 -25.15 2.87 -13.15
CA TYR A 30 -25.79 3.41 -14.34
C TYR A 30 -25.22 2.81 -15.63
N SER A 31 -26.00 2.90 -16.69
CA SER A 31 -25.59 2.61 -18.06
C SER A 31 -26.33 3.57 -18.99
N PHE A 32 -25.84 3.75 -20.21
CA PHE A 32 -26.53 4.59 -21.18
C PHE A 32 -27.32 3.72 -22.14
N LYS A 33 -28.63 3.92 -22.20
CA LYS A 33 -29.47 3.33 -23.24
C LYS A 33 -29.56 4.32 -24.41
N LEU A 34 -28.99 3.95 -25.55
CA LEU A 34 -29.04 4.75 -26.77
C LEU A 34 -30.15 4.22 -27.68
N LEU A 35 -30.99 5.13 -28.15
CA LEU A 35 -32.13 4.85 -29.01
C LEU A 35 -31.92 5.53 -30.37
N TRP A 36 -32.04 4.75 -31.43
CA TRP A 36 -32.19 5.21 -32.81
C TRP A 36 -33.58 4.82 -33.31
N GLN A 37 -33.96 5.28 -34.50
CA GLN A 37 -35.26 4.95 -35.08
C GLN A 37 -35.47 3.44 -35.29
N ASP A 38 -34.40 2.71 -35.60
CA ASP A 38 -34.42 1.30 -35.99
C ASP A 38 -33.80 0.35 -34.95
N ARG A 39 -33.08 0.87 -33.95
CA ARG A 39 -32.32 0.05 -33.00
C ARG A 39 -32.14 0.70 -31.64
N GLN A 40 -31.84 -0.13 -30.66
CA GLN A 40 -31.32 0.29 -29.36
C GLN A 40 -29.99 -0.41 -29.05
N ARG A 41 -29.15 0.28 -28.27
CA ARG A 41 -27.93 -0.27 -27.68
C ARG A 41 -27.78 0.22 -26.24
N TRP A 42 -27.12 -0.58 -25.42
CA TRP A 42 -26.68 -0.20 -24.09
C TRP A 42 -25.18 0.06 -24.12
N TYR A 43 -24.72 1.09 -23.43
CA TYR A 43 -23.30 1.41 -23.30
C TYR A 43 -22.87 1.30 -21.84
N THR A 44 -21.77 0.58 -21.63
CA THR A 44 -21.24 0.09 -20.35
C THR A 44 -19.71 0.19 -20.33
N PRO A 45 -19.02 -0.08 -19.21
CA PRO A 45 -17.56 -0.23 -19.22
C PRO A 45 -17.05 -1.27 -20.21
N GLN A 46 -17.85 -2.30 -20.53
CA GLN A 46 -17.52 -3.33 -21.53
C GLN A 46 -17.83 -2.88 -22.98
N GLY A 47 -18.29 -1.63 -23.17
CA GLY A 47 -18.67 -1.09 -24.47
C GLY A 47 -20.15 -1.28 -24.81
N PHE A 48 -20.45 -1.41 -26.11
CA PHE A 48 -21.82 -1.50 -26.63
C PHE A 48 -22.40 -2.92 -26.53
N GLN A 49 -23.60 -3.03 -25.96
CA GLN A 49 -24.36 -4.26 -25.83
C GLN A 49 -25.74 -4.15 -26.47
N LYS A 50 -26.31 -5.28 -26.88
CA LYS A 50 -27.67 -5.35 -27.46
C LYS A 50 -28.76 -5.46 -26.39
N THR A 51 -28.44 -6.11 -25.27
CA THR A 51 -29.34 -6.38 -24.15
C THR A 51 -29.03 -5.48 -22.95
N PRO A 52 -29.97 -5.30 -22.02
CA PRO A 52 -29.70 -4.60 -20.77
C PRO A 52 -28.56 -5.28 -20.00
N PRO A 53 -27.60 -4.52 -19.44
CA PRO A 53 -26.45 -5.10 -18.76
C PRO A 53 -26.81 -5.59 -17.35
N ALA A 54 -26.09 -6.60 -16.88
CA ALA A 54 -26.20 -7.06 -15.50
C ALA A 54 -25.71 -5.98 -14.52
N ARG A 55 -26.12 -6.05 -13.24
CA ARG A 55 -25.80 -5.02 -12.23
C ARG A 55 -24.29 -4.77 -12.10
N LEU A 56 -23.45 -5.80 -12.20
CA LEU A 56 -21.99 -5.66 -12.07
C LEU A 56 -21.30 -5.17 -13.34
N GLU A 57 -22.01 -5.15 -14.47
CA GLU A 57 -21.52 -4.65 -15.77
C GLU A 57 -21.90 -3.17 -15.99
N GLN A 58 -22.50 -2.52 -15.00
CA GLN A 58 -22.84 -1.11 -15.07
C GLN A 58 -21.67 -0.25 -14.56
N PHE A 59 -21.58 0.99 -15.06
CA PHE A 59 -20.74 2.00 -14.42
C PHE A 59 -21.15 2.13 -12.95
N ALA A 60 -20.17 2.37 -12.08
CA ALA A 60 -20.41 2.68 -10.68
C ALA A 60 -19.81 4.03 -10.35
N PHE A 61 -20.57 4.80 -9.58
CA PHE A 61 -20.09 5.97 -8.87
C PHE A 61 -20.27 5.70 -7.39
N ASP A 62 -19.20 5.87 -6.63
CA ASP A 62 -19.21 5.84 -5.18
C ASP A 62 -19.12 7.28 -4.68
N THR A 63 -19.99 7.66 -3.74
CA THR A 63 -19.85 8.92 -3.02
C THR A 63 -18.45 8.97 -2.39
N PRO A 64 -17.74 10.13 -2.45
CA PRO A 64 -16.45 10.27 -1.80
C PRO A 64 -16.53 9.80 -0.35
N ASP A 65 -15.55 9.00 0.07
CA ASP A 65 -15.39 8.65 1.48
C ASP A 65 -14.56 9.73 2.19
N ASP A 66 -14.68 9.80 3.52
CA ASP A 66 -13.87 10.68 4.36
C ASP A 66 -12.48 10.05 4.62
N GLY A 67 -11.91 9.39 3.61
CA GLY A 67 -10.59 8.78 3.69
C GLY A 67 -9.50 9.83 3.89
N PRO A 68 -8.31 9.43 4.35
CA PRO A 68 -7.20 10.36 4.50
C PRO A 68 -6.75 10.91 3.14
N ASP A 69 -7.14 12.14 2.83
CA ASP A 69 -6.83 12.84 1.56
C ASP A 69 -5.35 12.80 1.22
N TRP A 70 -4.48 12.86 2.24
CA TRP A 70 -3.03 12.84 2.04
C TRP A 70 -2.55 11.61 1.28
N VAL A 71 -3.25 10.46 1.34
CA VAL A 71 -2.81 9.18 0.75
C VAL A 71 -2.92 9.18 -0.78
N GLN A 72 -3.84 9.94 -1.37
CA GLN A 72 -4.19 9.83 -2.79
C GLN A 72 -3.01 10.12 -3.73
N ASP A 73 -2.12 11.03 -3.34
CA ASP A 73 -0.98 11.47 -4.13
C ASP A 73 0.36 10.89 -3.66
N GLN A 74 0.34 9.86 -2.79
CA GLN A 74 1.56 9.33 -2.19
C GLN A 74 2.23 8.26 -3.06
N VAL A 75 3.56 8.29 -3.09
CA VAL A 75 4.40 7.21 -3.58
C VAL A 75 4.92 6.43 -2.38
N PHE A 76 4.33 5.24 -2.16
CA PHE A 76 4.72 4.35 -1.07
C PHE A 76 5.98 3.55 -1.42
N TYR A 77 6.88 3.43 -0.44
CA TYR A 77 8.01 2.51 -0.49
C TYR A 77 7.92 1.53 0.68
N GLN A 78 7.82 0.24 0.36
CA GLN A 78 7.78 -0.82 1.35
C GLN A 78 9.19 -1.20 1.80
N ILE A 79 9.41 -1.31 3.11
CA ILE A 79 10.69 -1.65 3.70
C ILE A 79 10.53 -2.87 4.60
N PHE A 80 11.36 -3.88 4.35
CA PHE A 80 11.61 -4.98 5.28
C PHE A 80 12.85 -4.61 6.13
N PRO A 81 12.69 -4.21 7.41
CA PRO A 81 13.75 -3.49 8.15
C PRO A 81 15.09 -4.21 8.22
N ASP A 82 15.10 -5.50 8.55
CA ASP A 82 16.34 -6.31 8.68
C ASP A 82 17.17 -6.37 7.38
N ARG A 83 16.57 -6.07 6.22
CA ARG A 83 17.20 -6.25 4.89
C ARG A 83 17.41 -4.96 4.11
N PHE A 84 17.04 -3.82 4.67
CA PHE A 84 17.09 -2.55 3.93
C PHE A 84 18.41 -1.79 4.10
N ALA A 85 18.77 -1.49 5.34
CA ALA A 85 20.03 -0.85 5.66
C ALA A 85 20.40 -1.12 7.11
N ARG A 86 21.69 -1.39 7.35
CA ARG A 86 22.27 -1.52 8.68
C ARG A 86 22.80 -0.16 9.13
N GLY A 87 22.27 0.37 10.22
CA GLY A 87 22.65 1.68 10.77
C GLY A 87 24.09 1.73 11.27
N SER A 88 24.65 2.93 11.27
CA SER A 88 26.03 3.19 11.73
C SER A 88 26.16 3.28 13.26
N ASN A 89 25.09 3.68 13.96
CA ASN A 89 25.07 3.91 15.41
C ASN A 89 24.37 2.78 16.19
N ARG A 90 24.82 1.54 16.00
CA ARG A 90 24.21 0.37 16.65
C ARG A 90 24.58 0.30 18.13
N GLN A 91 23.59 -0.01 18.96
CA GLN A 91 23.75 -0.22 20.39
C GLN A 91 24.24 -1.63 20.72
N PRO A 92 25.01 -1.80 21.81
CA PRO A 92 25.34 -3.12 22.35
C PRO A 92 24.05 -3.91 22.64
N GLY A 93 23.91 -5.10 22.07
CA GLY A 93 22.76 -5.97 22.29
C GLY A 93 21.79 -6.10 21.11
N GLN A 94 21.79 -5.14 20.17
CA GLN A 94 21.06 -5.31 18.89
C GLN A 94 21.57 -6.51 18.09
N ASP A 95 22.80 -6.93 18.42
CA ASP A 95 23.52 -8.00 17.77
C ASP A 95 23.50 -9.35 18.49
N ASN A 96 22.74 -9.45 19.59
CA ASN A 96 22.66 -10.66 20.39
C ASN A 96 21.97 -11.80 19.64
N VAL A 97 22.54 -13.00 19.78
CA VAL A 97 21.91 -14.27 19.38
C VAL A 97 21.05 -14.75 20.53
N TYR A 98 19.82 -15.17 20.21
CA TYR A 98 18.90 -15.79 21.16
C TYR A 98 18.27 -17.04 20.56
N PHE A 99 17.66 -17.85 21.42
CA PHE A 99 16.97 -19.06 21.01
C PHE A 99 15.55 -18.73 20.54
N HIS A 100 15.27 -19.00 19.26
CA HIS A 100 13.95 -18.88 18.68
C HIS A 100 13.16 -20.16 18.95
N HIS A 101 12.42 -20.18 20.07
CA HIS A 101 11.70 -21.35 20.56
C HIS A 101 10.73 -21.96 19.53
N ALA A 102 10.02 -21.14 18.74
CA ALA A 102 9.09 -21.64 17.73
C ALA A 102 9.81 -22.32 16.54
N ALA A 103 11.03 -21.89 16.22
CA ALA A 103 11.87 -22.56 15.22
C ALA A 103 12.75 -23.68 15.79
N GLY A 104 12.74 -23.87 17.12
CA GLY A 104 13.55 -24.88 17.82
C GLY A 104 15.07 -24.70 17.65
N ARG A 105 15.54 -23.47 17.40
CA ARG A 105 16.96 -23.19 17.13
C ARG A 105 17.37 -21.77 17.52
N GLU A 106 18.67 -21.54 17.64
CA GLU A 106 19.22 -20.19 17.71
C GLU A 106 19.02 -19.43 16.40
N ILE A 107 18.86 -18.11 16.50
CA ILE A 107 18.87 -17.25 15.32
C ILE A 107 20.24 -17.31 14.65
N VAL A 108 20.24 -17.21 13.32
CA VAL A 108 21.45 -17.19 12.51
C VAL A 108 21.74 -15.74 12.16
N ARG A 109 22.98 -15.29 12.36
CA ARG A 109 23.43 -13.98 11.91
C ARG A 109 24.29 -14.16 10.69
N ARG A 110 24.12 -13.26 9.73
CA ARG A 110 24.88 -13.24 8.49
C ARG A 110 25.42 -11.85 8.23
N GLU A 111 26.56 -11.81 7.55
CA GLU A 111 27.08 -10.57 7.00
C GLU A 111 26.18 -10.08 5.86
N TRP A 112 26.19 -8.77 5.61
CA TRP A 112 25.23 -8.10 4.72
C TRP A 112 25.15 -8.73 3.32
N ASP A 113 26.31 -9.10 2.77
CA ASP A 113 26.44 -9.61 1.40
C ASP A 113 26.34 -11.15 1.31
N GLU A 114 26.12 -11.85 2.42
CA GLU A 114 25.98 -13.31 2.39
C GLU A 114 24.62 -13.74 1.84
N PRO A 115 24.58 -14.72 0.92
CA PRO A 115 23.33 -15.16 0.33
C PRO A 115 22.40 -15.78 1.38
N LEU A 116 21.10 -15.51 1.29
CA LEU A 116 20.12 -16.21 2.11
C LEU A 116 19.99 -17.66 1.64
N THR A 117 20.15 -18.62 2.55
CA THR A 117 19.88 -20.03 2.27
C THR A 117 18.44 -20.39 2.61
N GLY A 118 17.92 -21.48 2.04
CA GLY A 118 16.61 -22.03 2.42
C GLY A 118 16.56 -22.51 3.88
N GLU A 119 17.71 -22.74 4.51
CA GLU A 119 17.82 -23.06 5.93
C GLU A 119 17.55 -21.83 6.81
N ALA A 120 16.69 -22.00 7.81
CA ALA A 120 16.42 -21.00 8.85
C ALA A 120 15.96 -19.63 8.32
N GLY A 121 15.33 -19.55 7.13
CA GLY A 121 15.03 -18.26 6.49
C GLY A 121 14.27 -17.25 7.37
N GLY A 122 13.35 -17.72 8.22
CA GLY A 122 12.61 -16.90 9.19
C GLY A 122 13.37 -16.55 10.49
N SER A 123 14.59 -17.09 10.66
CA SER A 123 15.46 -16.88 11.82
C SER A 123 16.86 -16.39 11.42
N THR A 124 17.06 -16.00 10.16
CA THR A 124 18.31 -15.42 9.66
C THR A 124 18.23 -13.91 9.64
N PHE A 125 19.13 -13.25 10.38
CA PHE A 125 19.18 -11.80 10.57
C PHE A 125 20.45 -11.21 9.95
N TYR A 126 20.29 -10.08 9.26
CA TYR A 126 21.37 -9.31 8.65
C TYR A 126 21.63 -8.00 9.40
N GLY A 127 20.70 -7.64 10.29
CA GLY A 127 20.83 -6.53 11.23
C GLY A 127 20.49 -5.18 10.62
N GLY A 128 19.64 -5.13 9.60
CA GLY A 128 18.99 -3.87 9.25
C GLY A 128 18.10 -3.35 10.39
N ASP A 129 18.00 -2.04 10.52
CA ASP A 129 17.37 -1.37 11.68
C ASP A 129 16.74 -0.01 11.30
N LEU A 130 16.06 0.63 12.27
CA LEU A 130 15.38 1.91 12.05
C LEU A 130 16.36 3.07 11.81
N ASP A 131 17.56 2.97 12.38
CA ASP A 131 18.62 3.95 12.19
C ASP A 131 19.17 3.91 10.76
N GLY A 132 19.41 2.71 10.21
CA GLY A 132 19.79 2.52 8.82
C GLY A 132 18.71 2.99 7.85
N ILE A 133 17.44 2.76 8.15
CA ILE A 133 16.32 3.33 7.36
C ILE A 133 16.42 4.86 7.35
N SER A 134 16.62 5.45 8.53
CA SER A 134 16.71 6.90 8.70
C SER A 134 17.89 7.51 7.93
N GLU A 135 19.06 6.86 7.95
CA GLU A 135 20.25 7.26 7.19
C GLU A 135 20.02 7.24 5.67
N LYS A 136 19.07 6.45 5.18
CA LYS A 136 18.69 6.36 3.77
C LYS A 136 17.49 7.24 3.38
N LEU A 137 16.90 8.01 4.30
CA LEU A 137 15.84 8.96 3.96
C LEU A 137 16.22 9.95 2.83
N PRO A 138 17.46 10.49 2.76
CA PRO A 138 17.87 11.33 1.63
C PRO A 138 17.81 10.61 0.28
N TYR A 139 18.14 9.31 0.25
CA TYR A 139 18.02 8.48 -0.95
C TYR A 139 16.55 8.29 -1.35
N LEU A 140 15.68 7.94 -0.39
CA LEU A 140 14.25 7.75 -0.63
C LEU A 140 13.58 9.03 -1.11
N LYS A 141 13.94 10.18 -0.51
CA LYS A 141 13.47 11.50 -0.94
C LYS A 141 13.91 11.83 -2.36
N LYS A 142 15.17 11.53 -2.72
CA LYS A 142 15.67 11.72 -4.10
C LYS A 142 14.94 10.84 -5.11
N LEU A 143 14.51 9.64 -4.70
CA LEU A 143 13.70 8.74 -5.53
C LEU A 143 12.27 9.24 -5.76
N GLY A 144 11.81 10.21 -4.96
CA GLY A 144 10.44 10.73 -5.01
C GLY A 144 9.46 9.98 -4.09
N VAL A 145 9.96 9.19 -3.15
CA VAL A 145 9.14 8.51 -2.14
C VAL A 145 8.59 9.54 -1.17
N THR A 146 7.30 9.43 -0.86
CA THR A 146 6.59 10.35 0.05
C THR A 146 5.97 9.65 1.26
N ALA A 147 5.84 8.32 1.22
CA ALA A 147 5.35 7.53 2.34
C ALA A 147 6.14 6.22 2.49
N LEU A 148 6.41 5.80 3.73
CA LEU A 148 7.06 4.53 4.04
C LEU A 148 6.05 3.55 4.63
N TYR A 149 6.07 2.32 4.14
CA TYR A 149 5.35 1.20 4.73
C TYR A 149 6.35 0.19 5.27
N LEU A 150 6.41 0.03 6.60
CA LEU A 150 7.33 -0.91 7.22
C LEU A 150 6.63 -2.25 7.45
N ASN A 151 7.33 -3.35 7.16
CA ASN A 151 7.02 -4.64 7.80
C ASN A 151 7.11 -4.51 9.33
N PRO A 152 6.52 -5.44 10.11
CA PRO A 152 6.42 -5.29 11.57
C PRO A 152 7.75 -5.00 12.26
N VAL A 153 7.71 -4.07 13.22
CA VAL A 153 8.90 -3.59 13.97
C VAL A 153 8.83 -3.89 15.46
N PHE A 154 7.72 -4.45 15.93
CA PHE A 154 7.50 -4.74 17.34
C PHE A 154 8.18 -6.04 17.78
N THR A 155 8.46 -6.16 19.08
CA THR A 155 9.20 -7.28 19.66
C THR A 155 8.63 -8.62 19.23
N ALA A 156 9.48 -9.42 18.58
CA ALA A 156 9.14 -10.75 18.08
C ALA A 156 10.42 -11.56 17.78
N PRO A 157 10.39 -12.90 17.94
CA PRO A 157 11.59 -13.72 17.84
C PRO A 157 11.98 -14.07 16.39
N SER A 158 11.07 -13.92 15.42
CA SER A 158 11.40 -14.10 14.02
C SER A 158 12.01 -12.84 13.39
N VAL A 159 12.60 -13.00 12.20
CA VAL A 159 13.08 -11.86 11.41
C VAL A 159 11.95 -11.02 10.81
N HIS A 160 10.78 -11.61 10.56
CA HIS A 160 9.64 -10.92 9.94
C HIS A 160 8.71 -10.25 10.94
N LYS A 161 8.79 -10.64 12.21
CA LYS A 161 8.09 -10.07 13.37
C LYS A 161 6.55 -10.08 13.38
N TYR A 162 5.92 -10.77 12.41
CA TYR A 162 4.49 -11.07 12.44
C TYR A 162 4.03 -11.96 13.62
N ASP A 163 4.93 -12.70 14.24
CA ASP A 163 4.75 -13.49 15.47
C ASP A 163 4.99 -12.63 16.72
N THR A 164 4.30 -11.49 16.79
CA THR A 164 4.52 -10.45 17.79
C THR A 164 4.33 -10.96 19.22
N GLN A 165 5.31 -10.67 20.07
CA GLN A 165 5.28 -10.95 21.52
C GLN A 165 4.82 -9.74 22.33
N ASP A 166 5.25 -8.53 21.95
CA ASP A 166 4.80 -7.30 22.59
C ASP A 166 4.60 -6.17 21.58
N TYR A 167 3.35 -5.79 21.33
CA TYR A 167 2.98 -4.68 20.46
C TYR A 167 3.34 -3.30 21.03
N ARG A 168 3.68 -3.21 22.33
CA ARG A 168 4.03 -1.96 22.99
C ARG A 168 5.51 -1.68 22.96
N GLN A 169 6.35 -2.64 22.57
CA GLN A 169 7.79 -2.49 22.51
C GLN A 169 8.29 -2.61 21.08
N VAL A 170 9.09 -1.64 20.63
CA VAL A 170 9.85 -1.77 19.38
C VAL A 170 10.99 -2.73 19.65
N ASP A 171 11.22 -3.66 18.71
CA ASP A 171 12.22 -4.70 18.89
C ASP A 171 13.62 -4.11 19.08
N GLU A 172 14.33 -4.58 20.10
CA GLU A 172 15.67 -4.11 20.42
C GLU A 172 16.65 -4.32 19.26
N GLN A 173 16.48 -5.37 18.43
CA GLN A 173 17.33 -5.56 17.24
C GLN A 173 17.20 -4.41 16.23
N PHE A 174 16.06 -3.70 16.23
CA PHE A 174 15.79 -2.54 15.39
C PHE A 174 16.09 -1.19 16.06
N GLY A 175 16.65 -1.20 17.28
CA GLY A 175 17.07 0.00 18.01
C GLY A 175 16.05 0.49 19.04
N GLY A 176 14.99 -0.28 19.29
CA GLY A 176 14.02 0.00 20.35
C GLY A 176 13.25 1.31 20.17
N HIS A 177 12.63 1.76 21.25
CA HIS A 177 11.81 2.98 21.25
C HIS A 177 12.59 4.24 20.94
N GLU A 178 13.88 4.30 21.29
CA GLU A 178 14.71 5.47 21.04
C GLU A 178 14.87 5.71 19.54
N ALA A 179 15.21 4.66 18.78
CA ALA A 179 15.30 4.74 17.32
C ALA A 179 13.96 5.11 16.66
N TYR A 180 12.84 4.69 17.24
CA TYR A 180 11.50 4.99 16.73
C TYR A 180 11.00 6.40 17.08
N ALA A 181 11.16 6.84 18.33
CA ALA A 181 10.60 8.10 18.85
C ALA A 181 11.48 9.32 18.60
N GLY A 182 12.81 9.13 18.48
CA GLY A 182 13.77 10.23 18.33
C GLY A 182 13.70 10.98 17.00
N ARG A 183 12.83 10.57 16.08
CA ARG A 183 12.90 11.01 14.68
C ARG A 183 11.51 11.39 14.18
N ARG A 184 11.10 12.63 14.46
CA ARG A 184 10.05 13.31 13.68
C ARG A 184 10.55 13.38 12.23
N LEU A 185 9.95 12.55 11.37
CA LEU A 185 10.06 12.65 9.91
C LEU A 185 9.55 14.01 9.41
#